data_AF-A0A2P5EP37-F1
#
_entry.id   AF-A0A2P5EP37-F1
#
_cell.length_a   1.000
_cell.length_b   1.000
_cell.length_c   1.000
_cell.angle_alpha   90.00
_cell.angle_beta   90.00
_cell.angle_gamma   90.00
#
_symmetry.space_group_name_H-M   'P 1'
#
loop_
_entity.id
_entity.type
_entity.pdbx_description
1 polymer ?
#
loop_
_entity_poly.entity_id
_entity_poly.type
_entity_poly.pdbx_seq_one_letter_code
_entity_poly.pdbx_strand_id
1 'polypeptide(L)'
;MKTKVEEKFTEFFERVSKLETTQLRQGEAELQALVAKVTTHVKAYYTAKWAAAHDDVLAFFCPVWLSPLENAYLWVTGWKPSTVFRLIESLRKSHVSSLKSLTEAQLKRIEELRVKIRLEEEKVEREMERQQVAMADRRMLELARLAGGGGGSATAVAGHVEGLVEVGLKSMFSGLERVMKAADCVRLKTLKGVLEELTPLQCVDFLASTCMLQIQLRQSGKKRSNYPSTTTQNNGLSNINRSDT
;
A
#
# COMPACT_ATOMS: atom_id res chain seq x y z
N MET A 1 -6.13 17.03 -12.16
CA MET A 1 -6.23 16.15 -13.34
C MET A 1 -5.51 14.86 -12.98
N LYS A 2 -6.08 13.68 -13.25
CA LYS A 2 -5.43 12.40 -12.91
C LYS A 2 -4.25 12.12 -13.85
N THR A 3 -3.20 11.48 -13.36
CA THR A 3 -2.10 11.00 -14.22
C THR A 3 -2.53 9.76 -15.01
N LYS A 4 -1.82 9.43 -16.10
CA LYS A 4 -2.10 8.20 -16.87
C LYS A 4 -2.00 6.93 -16.01
N VAL A 5 -1.09 6.92 -15.04
CA VAL A 5 -0.96 5.83 -14.08
C VAL A 5 -2.19 5.77 -13.18
N GLU A 6 -2.63 6.90 -12.64
CA GLU A 6 -3.83 6.99 -11.80
C GLU A 6 -5.10 6.54 -12.52
N GLU A 7 -5.28 6.90 -13.79
CA GLU A 7 -6.41 6.45 -14.62
C GLU A 7 -6.39 4.94 -14.81
N LYS A 8 -5.27 4.38 -15.26
CA LYS A 8 -5.10 2.94 -15.49
C LYS A 8 -5.36 2.11 -14.23
N PHE A 9 -4.82 2.54 -13.08
CA PHE A 9 -5.03 1.83 -11.82
C PHE A 9 -6.44 2.04 -11.25
N THR A 10 -7.07 3.19 -11.49
CA THR A 10 -8.50 3.39 -11.18
C THR A 10 -9.34 2.33 -11.91
N GLU A 11 -9.19 2.21 -13.23
CA GLU A 11 -9.95 1.23 -14.03
C GLU A 11 -9.70 -0.21 -13.58
N PHE A 12 -8.43 -0.57 -13.34
CA PHE A 12 -8.06 -1.90 -12.86
C PHE A 12 -8.80 -2.23 -11.56
N PHE A 13 -8.72 -1.34 -10.57
CA PHE A 13 -9.32 -1.58 -9.26
C PHE A 13 -10.85 -1.54 -9.30
N GLU A 14 -11.46 -0.77 -10.20
CA GLU A 14 -12.91 -0.83 -10.41
C GLU A 14 -13.36 -2.18 -10.97
N ARG A 15 -12.63 -2.74 -11.94
CA ARG A 15 -12.91 -4.07 -12.48
C ARG A 15 -12.80 -5.15 -11.40
N VAL A 16 -11.75 -5.11 -10.59
CA VAL A 16 -11.57 -6.05 -9.46
C VAL A 16 -12.73 -5.95 -8.46
N SER A 17 -13.25 -4.75 -8.19
CA SER A 17 -14.36 -4.57 -7.26
C SER A 17 -15.71 -5.10 -7.75
N LYS A 18 -15.83 -5.41 -9.05
CA LYS A 18 -17.03 -5.97 -9.69
C LYS A 18 -16.96 -7.49 -9.88
N LEU A 19 -15.84 -8.13 -9.53
CA LEU A 19 -15.71 -9.58 -9.60
C LEU A 19 -16.53 -10.22 -8.46
N GLU A 20 -17.54 -11.00 -8.83
CA GLU A 20 -18.29 -11.82 -7.89
C GLU A 20 -17.47 -13.05 -7.49
N THR A 21 -17.39 -13.34 -6.20
CA THR A 21 -16.78 -14.58 -5.70
C THR A 21 -17.72 -15.75 -5.96
N THR A 22 -17.43 -16.53 -7.01
CA THR A 22 -18.17 -17.76 -7.32
C THR A 22 -17.91 -18.82 -6.24
N GLN A 23 -18.97 -19.48 -5.74
CA GLN A 23 -18.85 -20.63 -4.85
C GLN A 23 -18.29 -21.83 -5.63
N LEU A 24 -17.19 -22.40 -5.15
CA LEU A 24 -16.53 -23.53 -5.80
C LEU A 24 -16.73 -24.81 -4.98
N ARG A 25 -17.65 -25.68 -5.43
CA ARG A 25 -17.60 -27.11 -5.12
C ARG A 25 -16.80 -27.74 -6.25
N GLN A 26 -15.51 -27.96 -6.03
CA GLN A 26 -14.57 -28.31 -7.09
C GLN A 26 -13.60 -29.41 -6.63
N GLY A 27 -13.19 -30.25 -7.57
CA GLY A 27 -12.21 -31.32 -7.34
C GLY A 27 -10.82 -30.77 -7.05
N GLU A 28 -9.91 -31.59 -6.51
CA GLU A 28 -8.56 -31.14 -6.12
C GLU A 28 -7.77 -30.50 -7.28
N ALA A 29 -7.85 -31.07 -8.47
CA ALA A 29 -7.21 -30.51 -9.68
C ALA A 29 -7.76 -29.13 -10.07
N GLU A 30 -9.06 -28.92 -9.88
CA GLU A 30 -9.72 -27.63 -10.14
C GLU A 30 -9.32 -26.58 -9.10
N LEU A 31 -9.20 -26.98 -7.82
CA LEU A 31 -8.70 -26.10 -6.75
C LEU A 31 -7.25 -25.66 -7.03
N GLN A 32 -6.38 -26.58 -7.46
CA GLN A 32 -5.01 -26.25 -7.86
C GLN A 32 -4.99 -25.28 -9.05
N ALA A 33 -5.83 -25.52 -10.06
CA ALA A 33 -5.95 -24.62 -11.21
C ALA A 33 -6.43 -23.21 -10.80
N LEU A 34 -7.36 -23.12 -9.84
CA LEU A 34 -7.80 -21.83 -9.30
C LEU A 34 -6.67 -21.11 -8.58
N VAL A 35 -5.94 -21.79 -7.69
CA VAL A 35 -4.80 -21.21 -6.98
C VAL A 35 -3.78 -20.67 -7.99
N ALA A 36 -3.43 -21.47 -9.00
CA ALA A 36 -2.51 -21.05 -10.06
C ALA A 36 -3.01 -19.82 -10.83
N LYS A 37 -4.31 -19.76 -11.14
CA LYS A 37 -4.95 -18.60 -11.79
C LYS A 37 -4.84 -17.34 -10.93
N VAL A 38 -5.18 -17.42 -9.65
CA VAL A 38 -5.07 -16.28 -8.71
C VAL A 38 -3.61 -15.83 -8.58
N THR A 39 -2.67 -16.76 -8.41
CA THR A 39 -1.24 -16.43 -8.34
C THR A 39 -0.74 -15.77 -9.63
N THR A 40 -1.24 -16.18 -10.80
CA THR A 40 -0.93 -15.54 -12.08
C THR A 40 -1.42 -14.10 -12.13
N HIS A 41 -2.65 -13.84 -11.67
CA HIS A 41 -3.18 -12.46 -11.58
C HIS A 41 -2.40 -11.60 -10.60
N VAL A 42 -1.98 -12.14 -9.45
CA VAL A 42 -1.12 -11.43 -8.49
C VAL A 42 0.23 -11.06 -9.13
N LYS A 43 0.88 -11.98 -9.83
CA LYS A 43 2.14 -11.71 -10.54
C LYS A 43 1.96 -10.64 -11.62
N ALA A 44 0.89 -10.73 -12.40
CA ALA A 44 0.58 -9.75 -13.44
C ALA A 44 0.36 -8.35 -12.85
N TYR A 45 -0.36 -8.26 -11.72
CA TYR A 45 -0.57 -6.99 -11.01
C TYR A 45 0.77 -6.35 -10.58
N TYR A 46 1.64 -7.08 -9.88
CA TYR A 46 2.91 -6.50 -9.42
C TYR A 46 3.85 -6.17 -10.59
N THR A 47 3.82 -6.95 -11.66
CA THR A 47 4.56 -6.63 -12.90
C THR A 47 4.09 -5.29 -13.49
N ALA A 48 2.78 -5.11 -13.61
CA ALA A 48 2.20 -3.86 -14.11
C ALA A 48 2.48 -2.67 -13.17
N LYS A 49 2.40 -2.88 -11.85
CA LYS A 49 2.74 -1.89 -10.82
C LYS A 49 4.20 -1.45 -10.91
N TRP A 50 5.13 -2.39 -11.02
CA TRP A 50 6.56 -2.08 -11.11
C TRP A 50 6.93 -1.36 -12.40
N ALA A 51 6.28 -1.70 -13.53
CA ALA A 51 6.47 -0.97 -14.78
C ALA A 51 5.97 0.48 -14.67
N ALA A 52 4.78 0.69 -14.10
CA ALA A 52 4.19 2.02 -13.97
C ALA A 52 4.89 2.92 -12.93
N ALA A 53 5.54 2.33 -11.92
CA ALA A 53 6.23 3.11 -10.90
C ALA A 53 7.46 3.86 -11.43
N HIS A 54 8.02 3.43 -12.56
CA HIS A 54 9.07 4.19 -13.23
C HIS A 54 8.54 5.53 -13.77
N ASP A 55 7.29 5.55 -14.22
CA ASP A 55 6.65 6.74 -14.78
C ASP A 55 6.09 7.66 -13.68
N ASP A 56 5.46 7.08 -12.65
CA ASP A 56 4.83 7.83 -11.56
C ASP A 56 4.79 6.99 -10.27
N VAL A 57 5.89 7.06 -9.50
CA VAL A 57 5.98 6.36 -8.21
C VAL A 57 5.04 6.96 -7.16
N LEU A 58 4.78 8.26 -7.22
CA LEU A 58 4.00 8.97 -6.19
C LEU A 58 2.53 8.56 -6.21
N ALA A 59 1.98 8.24 -7.38
CA ALA A 59 0.63 7.68 -7.52
C ALA A 59 0.40 6.44 -6.64
N PHE A 60 1.44 5.68 -6.29
CA PHE A 60 1.30 4.50 -5.43
C PHE A 60 1.42 4.79 -3.93
N PHE A 61 2.03 5.92 -3.55
CA PHE A 61 2.12 6.37 -2.16
C PHE A 61 0.90 7.18 -1.73
N CYS A 62 0.17 7.79 -2.67
CA CYS A 62 -1.10 8.46 -2.45
C CYS A 62 -2.12 8.05 -3.52
N PRO A 63 -2.58 6.79 -3.53
CA PRO A 63 -3.41 6.29 -4.61
C PRO A 63 -4.82 6.88 -4.55
N VAL A 64 -5.16 7.64 -5.58
CA VAL A 64 -6.48 8.28 -5.76
C VAL A 64 -7.62 7.29 -6.06
N TRP A 65 -7.28 6.04 -6.39
CA TRP A 65 -8.24 4.97 -6.65
C TRP A 65 -8.68 4.21 -5.39
N LEU A 66 -8.06 4.50 -4.24
CA LEU A 66 -8.43 3.96 -2.93
C LEU A 66 -9.25 4.98 -2.13
N SER A 67 -10.17 4.49 -1.31
CA SER A 67 -10.87 5.34 -0.34
C SER A 67 -9.94 5.83 0.77
N PRO A 68 -10.27 6.92 1.48
CA PRO A 68 -9.48 7.37 2.64
C PRO A 68 -9.27 6.29 3.69
N LEU A 69 -10.27 5.40 3.89
CA LEU A 69 -10.14 4.26 4.79
C LEU A 69 -9.08 3.27 4.29
N GLU A 70 -9.12 2.89 3.01
CA GLU A 70 -8.11 2.00 2.42
C GLU A 70 -6.71 2.63 2.50
N ASN A 71 -6.59 3.93 2.25
CA ASN A 71 -5.33 4.68 2.37
C ASN A 71 -4.77 4.66 3.79
N ALA A 72 -5.61 4.80 4.82
CA ALA A 72 -5.18 4.74 6.22
C ALA A 72 -4.59 3.38 6.64
N TYR A 73 -4.90 2.31 5.91
CA TYR A 73 -4.36 0.96 6.18
C TYR A 73 -3.20 0.56 5.24
N LEU A 74 -2.71 1.47 4.40
CA LEU A 74 -1.54 1.20 3.59
C LEU A 74 -0.27 1.13 4.45
N TRP A 75 0.54 0.13 4.17
CA TRP A 75 1.94 0.05 4.58
C TRP A 75 2.80 0.27 3.34
N VAL A 76 3.52 1.39 3.27
CA VAL A 76 4.24 1.82 2.06
C VAL A 76 3.25 2.08 0.91
N THR A 77 3.04 1.12 0.01
CA THR A 77 2.16 1.23 -1.18
C THR A 77 1.20 0.03 -1.34
N GLY A 78 0.85 -0.63 -0.24
CA GLY A 78 -0.06 -1.78 -0.24
C GLY A 78 -0.33 -2.34 1.15
N TRP A 79 -0.86 -3.56 1.26
CA TRP A 79 -1.12 -4.22 2.54
C TRP A 79 0.17 -4.59 3.30
N LYS A 80 0.13 -4.65 4.63
CA LYS A 80 1.27 -5.06 5.47
C LYS A 80 1.38 -6.59 5.55
N PRO A 81 2.47 -7.22 5.09
CA PRO A 81 2.67 -8.68 5.10
C PRO A 81 2.28 -9.41 6.39
N SER A 82 2.62 -8.88 7.55
CA SER A 82 2.33 -9.47 8.86
C SER A 82 0.83 -9.60 9.18
N THR A 83 -0.05 -8.87 8.48
CA THR A 83 -1.51 -8.99 8.63
C THR A 83 -2.04 -10.35 8.16
N VAL A 84 -1.37 -11.00 7.21
CA VAL A 84 -1.74 -12.33 6.72
C VAL A 84 -1.71 -13.37 7.83
N PHE A 85 -0.72 -13.33 8.72
CA PHE A 85 -0.62 -14.31 9.80
C PHE A 85 -1.72 -14.11 10.85
N ARG A 86 -2.15 -12.86 11.09
CA ARG A 86 -3.33 -12.57 11.92
C ARG A 86 -4.62 -13.06 11.29
N LEU A 87 -4.75 -12.94 9.96
CA LEU A 87 -5.88 -13.52 9.22
C LEU A 87 -5.89 -15.04 9.36
N ILE A 88 -4.75 -15.72 9.17
CA ILE A 88 -4.63 -17.18 9.36
C ILE A 88 -5.05 -17.58 10.78
N GLU A 89 -4.56 -16.86 11.80
CA GLU A 89 -4.96 -17.12 13.19
C GLU A 89 -6.46 -16.95 13.42
N SER A 90 -7.08 -15.95 12.79
CA SER A 90 -8.53 -15.72 12.86
C SER A 90 -9.31 -16.82 12.15
N LEU A 91 -8.86 -17.26 10.97
CA LEU A 91 -9.47 -18.34 10.19
C LEU A 91 -9.38 -19.69 10.88
N ARG A 92 -8.30 -19.93 11.65
CA ARG A 92 -8.17 -21.13 12.50
C ARG A 92 -9.23 -21.21 13.59
N LYS A 93 -9.65 -20.05 14.12
CA LYS A 93 -10.69 -19.93 15.16
C LYS A 93 -12.11 -20.00 14.57
N SER A 94 -12.25 -19.97 13.25
CA SER A 94 -13.55 -20.01 12.55
C SER A 94 -14.01 -21.44 12.31
N HIS A 95 -15.29 -21.72 12.57
CA HIS A 95 -15.88 -23.06 12.40
C HIS A 95 -16.02 -23.50 10.94
N VAL A 96 -16.13 -22.55 10.02
CA VAL A 96 -16.40 -22.78 8.59
C VAL A 96 -15.15 -22.83 7.72
N SER A 97 -13.98 -22.50 8.28
CA SER A 97 -12.73 -22.46 7.51
C SER A 97 -11.97 -23.80 7.57
N SER A 98 -11.45 -24.20 6.42
CA SER A 98 -10.53 -25.31 6.24
C SER A 98 -9.18 -25.11 6.94
N LEU A 99 -8.83 -23.86 7.28
CA LEU A 99 -7.61 -23.56 8.04
C LEU A 99 -7.73 -23.98 9.52
N LYS A 100 -8.92 -24.36 10.02
CA LYS A 100 -9.05 -24.93 11.38
C LYS A 100 -8.26 -26.24 11.53
N SER A 101 -8.06 -26.99 10.45
CA SER A 101 -7.39 -28.28 10.44
C SER A 101 -5.93 -28.19 9.98
N LEU A 102 -5.27 -27.06 10.24
CA LEU A 102 -3.82 -26.94 10.04
C LEU A 102 -3.08 -27.91 10.97
N THR A 103 -2.19 -28.70 10.39
CA THR A 103 -1.34 -29.62 11.16
C THR A 103 -0.30 -28.85 11.96
N GLU A 104 0.17 -29.43 13.06
CA GLU A 104 1.23 -28.81 13.89
C GLU A 104 2.50 -28.50 13.08
N ALA A 105 2.83 -29.37 12.12
CA ALA A 105 3.96 -29.15 11.21
C ALA A 105 3.75 -27.92 10.30
N GLN A 106 2.55 -27.73 9.74
CA GLN A 106 2.23 -26.52 8.97
C GLN A 106 2.28 -25.27 9.84
N LEU A 107 1.76 -25.34 11.06
CA LEU A 107 1.77 -24.21 12.01
C LEU A 107 3.19 -23.77 12.35
N LYS A 108 4.07 -24.73 12.63
CA LYS A 108 5.48 -24.44 12.90
C LYS A 108 6.14 -23.73 11.72
N ARG A 109 5.93 -24.20 10.49
CA ARG A 109 6.53 -23.59 9.29
C ARG A 109 5.93 -22.21 8.96
N ILE A 110 4.63 -22.02 9.19
CA ILE A 110 3.98 -20.71 9.08
C ILE A 110 4.54 -19.72 10.12
N GLU A 111 4.83 -20.19 11.33
CA GLU A 111 5.41 -19.36 12.39
C GLU A 111 6.86 -18.96 12.07
N GLU A 112 7.68 -19.89 11.59
CA GLU A 112 9.02 -19.60 11.08
C GLU A 112 8.98 -18.57 9.93
N LEU A 113 8.02 -18.73 9.01
CA LEU A 113 7.78 -17.76 7.93
C LEU A 113 7.36 -16.40 8.48
N ARG A 114 6.50 -16.33 9.52
CA ARG A 114 6.06 -15.09 10.16
C ARG A 114 7.24 -14.29 10.69
N VAL A 115 8.14 -14.95 11.43
CA VAL A 115 9.35 -14.31 11.96
C VAL A 115 10.24 -13.78 10.84
N LYS A 116 10.46 -14.59 9.79
CA LYS A 116 11.25 -14.16 8.63
C LYS A 116 10.64 -12.95 7.91
N ILE A 117 9.34 -12.96 7.67
CA ILE A 117 8.65 -11.85 7.01
C ILE A 117 8.71 -10.58 7.85
N ARG A 118 8.55 -10.68 9.17
CA ARG A 118 8.70 -9.52 10.07
C ARG A 118 10.07 -8.86 9.95
N LEU A 119 11.15 -9.64 9.90
CA LEU A 119 12.51 -9.10 9.71
C LEU A 119 12.68 -8.41 8.35
N GLU A 120 12.03 -8.92 7.29
CA GLU A 120 12.05 -8.29 5.97
C GLU A 120 11.20 -7.00 5.94
N GLU A 121 10.06 -6.95 6.65
CA GLU A 121 9.29 -5.71 6.85
C GLU A 121 10.14 -4.64 7.54
N GLU A 122 10.84 -4.98 8.62
CA GLU A 122 11.71 -4.07 9.36
C GLU A 122 12.86 -3.52 8.48
N LYS A 123 13.37 -4.32 7.53
CA LYS A 123 14.36 -3.83 6.54
C LYS A 123 13.76 -2.78 5.60
N VAL A 124 12.53 -3.00 5.13
CA VAL A 124 11.82 -2.04 4.27
C VAL A 124 11.53 -0.75 5.01
N GLU A 125 11.07 -0.84 6.26
CA GLU A 125 10.78 0.31 7.12
C GLU A 125 12.05 1.15 7.36
N ARG A 126 13.19 0.50 7.64
CA ARG A 126 14.48 1.19 7.76
C ARG A 126 14.92 1.89 6.47
N GLU A 127 14.69 1.29 5.30
CA GLU A 127 15.02 1.96 4.03
C GLU A 127 14.12 3.16 3.79
N MET A 128 12.83 3.08 4.11
CA MET A 128 11.91 4.21 4.03
C MET A 128 12.33 5.36 4.96
N GLU A 129 12.74 5.03 6.20
CA GLU A 129 13.29 6.01 7.14
C GLU A 129 14.53 6.71 6.57
N ARG A 130 15.46 5.97 5.97
CA ARG A 130 16.63 6.57 5.29
C ARG A 130 16.23 7.54 4.19
N GLN A 131 15.20 7.22 3.40
CA GLN A 131 14.69 8.14 2.36
C GLN A 131 14.09 9.42 2.96
N GLN A 132 13.39 9.31 4.08
CA GLN A 132 12.82 10.47 4.78
C GLN A 132 13.91 11.37 5.37
N VAL A 133 14.95 10.79 5.98
CA VAL A 133 16.10 11.54 6.50
C VAL A 133 16.84 12.25 5.36
N ALA A 134 17.14 11.55 4.27
CA ALA A 134 17.81 12.15 3.10
C ALA A 134 17.00 13.33 2.51
N MET A 135 15.66 13.24 2.51
CA MET A 135 14.80 14.35 2.10
C MET A 135 14.92 15.54 3.08
N ALA A 136 14.92 15.29 4.39
CA ALA A 136 15.02 16.33 5.41
C ALA A 136 16.37 17.06 5.35
N ASP A 137 17.47 16.32 5.23
CA ASP A 137 18.83 16.87 5.11
C ASP A 137 18.94 17.79 3.89
N ARG A 138 18.34 17.39 2.78
CA ARG A 138 18.31 18.21 1.56
C ARG A 138 17.51 19.50 1.74
N ARG A 139 16.34 19.43 2.39
CA ARG A 139 15.55 20.63 2.72
C ARG A 139 16.34 21.58 3.63
N MET A 140 17.08 21.07 4.60
CA MET A 140 17.97 21.86 5.44
C MET A 140 19.09 22.52 4.64
N LEU A 141 19.72 21.81 3.71
CA LEU A 141 20.78 22.36 2.87
C LEU A 141 20.29 23.52 1.99
N GLU A 142 19.12 23.37 1.36
CA GLU A 142 18.52 24.45 0.57
C GLU A 142 18.20 25.69 1.41
N LEU A 143 17.63 25.49 2.62
CA LEU A 143 17.39 26.59 3.56
C LEU A 143 18.68 27.29 3.98
N ALA A 144 19.77 26.55 4.24
CA ALA A 144 21.07 27.12 4.58
C ALA A 144 21.68 27.95 3.44
N ARG A 145 21.52 27.51 2.18
CA ARG A 145 21.96 28.26 1.00
C ARG A 145 21.18 29.57 0.82
N LEU A 146 19.87 29.55 1.07
CA LEU A 146 19.03 30.75 1.02
C LEU A 146 19.35 31.73 2.16
N ALA A 147 19.69 31.22 3.35
CA ALA A 147 20.05 32.05 4.50
C ALA A 147 21.47 32.65 4.41
N GLY A 148 22.42 31.95 3.79
CA GLY A 148 23.83 32.35 3.68
C GLY A 148 24.17 33.25 2.48
N GLY A 149 23.21 34.00 1.95
CA GLY A 149 23.31 34.74 0.68
C GLY A 149 24.64 35.48 0.45
N GLY A 150 25.31 35.16 -0.66
CA GLY A 150 26.54 35.83 -1.10
C GLY A 150 26.59 36.04 -2.62
N GLY A 151 26.16 37.22 -3.07
CA GLY A 151 26.78 37.98 -4.18
C GLY A 151 26.74 37.48 -5.63
N GLY A 152 25.99 36.42 -5.98
CA GLY A 152 25.91 35.93 -7.36
C GLY A 152 24.70 36.46 -8.14
N SER A 153 24.88 36.81 -9.42
CA SER A 153 23.80 37.25 -10.33
C SER A 153 22.60 36.30 -10.28
N ALA A 154 21.43 36.83 -9.94
CA ALA A 154 20.21 36.10 -9.62
C ALA A 154 19.77 35.10 -10.72
N THR A 155 20.10 35.36 -11.98
CA THR A 155 19.72 34.52 -13.14
C THR A 155 20.59 33.27 -13.30
N ALA A 156 21.88 33.34 -12.98
CA ALA A 156 22.79 32.18 -13.04
C ALA A 156 22.60 31.25 -11.83
N VAL A 157 22.27 31.83 -10.66
CA VAL A 157 21.93 31.08 -9.46
C VAL A 157 20.60 30.34 -9.64
N ALA A 158 19.60 30.95 -10.27
CA ALA A 158 18.29 30.33 -10.53
C ALA A 158 18.39 29.06 -11.39
N GLY A 159 19.10 29.10 -12.53
CA GLY A 159 19.24 27.92 -13.41
C GLY A 159 20.06 26.78 -12.79
N HIS A 160 21.06 27.09 -11.96
CA HIS A 160 21.83 26.09 -11.23
C HIS A 160 21.02 25.43 -10.11
N VAL A 161 20.18 26.20 -9.41
CA VAL A 161 19.26 25.70 -8.38
C VAL A 161 18.17 24.82 -9.01
N GLU A 162 17.60 25.22 -10.15
CA GLU A 162 16.58 24.43 -10.85
C GLU A 162 17.09 23.06 -11.31
N GLY A 163 18.29 23.01 -11.91
CA GLY A 163 18.92 21.74 -12.31
C GLY A 163 19.28 20.83 -11.12
N LEU A 164 19.74 21.41 -10.00
CA LEU A 164 20.01 20.65 -8.76
C LEU A 164 18.72 20.11 -8.13
N VAL A 165 17.64 20.90 -8.15
CA VAL A 165 16.30 20.50 -7.69
C VAL A 165 15.82 19.29 -8.47
N GLU A 166 15.89 19.34 -9.81
CA GLU A 166 15.47 18.26 -10.71
C GLU A 166 16.27 16.96 -10.48
N VAL A 167 17.61 17.04 -10.41
CA VAL A 167 18.48 15.86 -10.20
C VAL A 167 18.16 15.16 -8.89
N GLY A 168 18.00 15.91 -7.80
CA GLY A 168 17.69 15.27 -6.53
C GLY A 168 16.22 14.81 -6.42
N LEU A 169 15.27 15.43 -7.14
CA LEU A 169 13.89 14.90 -7.23
C LEU A 169 13.89 13.54 -7.93
N LYS A 170 14.67 13.39 -9.02
CA LYS A 170 14.87 12.10 -9.69
C LYS A 170 15.49 11.06 -8.73
N SER A 171 16.50 11.45 -7.95
CA SER A 171 17.11 10.58 -6.93
C SER A 171 16.09 10.14 -5.87
N MET A 172 15.25 11.06 -5.38
CA MET A 172 14.19 10.76 -4.43
C MET A 172 13.15 9.78 -4.99
N PHE A 173 12.69 10.00 -6.22
CA PHE A 173 11.72 9.10 -6.86
C PHE A 173 12.31 7.70 -7.08
N SER A 174 13.57 7.61 -7.52
CA SER A 174 14.29 6.33 -7.60
C SER A 174 14.41 5.64 -6.24
N GLY A 175 14.69 6.39 -5.17
CA GLY A 175 14.70 5.87 -3.80
C GLY A 175 13.34 5.31 -3.36
N LEU A 176 12.26 6.05 -3.60
CA LEU A 176 10.89 5.59 -3.32
C LEU A 176 10.52 4.37 -4.17
N GLU A 177 10.94 4.31 -5.43
CA GLU A 177 10.70 3.17 -6.31
C GLU A 177 11.39 1.90 -5.77
N ARG A 178 12.63 2.02 -5.27
CA ARG A 178 13.33 0.92 -4.60
C ARG A 178 12.59 0.44 -3.35
N VAL A 179 12.15 1.36 -2.49
CA VAL A 179 11.37 1.03 -1.28
C VAL A 179 10.06 0.31 -1.67
N MET A 180 9.37 0.82 -2.68
CA MET A 180 8.13 0.25 -3.19
C MET A 180 8.33 -1.19 -3.68
N LYS A 181 9.33 -1.42 -4.52
CA LYS A 181 9.66 -2.76 -5.05
C LYS A 181 10.11 -3.72 -3.95
N ALA A 182 10.87 -3.24 -2.96
CA ALA A 182 11.26 -4.04 -1.80
C ALA A 182 10.03 -4.48 -0.99
N ALA A 183 9.12 -3.55 -0.68
CA ALA A 183 7.86 -3.85 0.01
C ALA A 183 7.00 -4.87 -0.75
N ASP A 184 6.86 -4.70 -2.06
CA ASP A 184 6.12 -5.61 -2.92
C ASP A 184 6.78 -7.00 -3.02
N CYS A 185 8.11 -7.06 -2.98
CA CYS A 185 8.84 -8.32 -2.90
C CYS A 185 8.53 -9.07 -1.59
N VAL A 186 8.46 -8.37 -0.45
CA VAL A 186 8.03 -8.99 0.82
C VAL A 186 6.61 -9.55 0.70
N ARG A 187 5.66 -8.80 0.11
CA ARG A 187 4.29 -9.27 -0.14
C ARG A 187 4.24 -10.54 -0.98
N LEU A 188 5.00 -10.59 -2.07
CA LEU A 188 5.09 -11.76 -2.94
C LEU A 188 5.73 -12.96 -2.22
N LYS A 189 6.79 -12.74 -1.44
CA LYS A 189 7.42 -13.78 -0.60
C LYS A 189 6.43 -14.33 0.44
N THR A 190 5.63 -13.46 1.07
CA THR A 190 4.62 -13.88 2.04
C THR A 190 3.53 -14.72 1.41
N LEU A 191 2.94 -14.27 0.28
CA LEU A 191 1.92 -15.04 -0.42
C LEU A 191 2.46 -16.39 -0.88
N LYS A 192 3.64 -16.40 -1.53
CA LYS A 192 4.29 -17.64 -1.97
C LYS A 192 4.54 -18.58 -0.80
N GLY A 193 5.19 -18.08 0.26
CA GLY A 193 5.54 -18.89 1.43
C GLY A 193 4.31 -19.47 2.12
N VAL A 194 3.22 -18.70 2.28
CA VAL A 194 1.98 -19.24 2.86
C VAL A 194 1.38 -20.31 1.96
N LEU A 195 1.27 -20.07 0.65
CA LEU A 195 0.66 -21.04 -0.27
C LEU A 195 1.44 -22.35 -0.38
N GLU A 196 2.78 -22.31 -0.26
CA GLU A 196 3.63 -23.51 -0.22
C GLU A 196 3.39 -24.38 1.03
N GLU A 197 2.86 -23.79 2.10
CA GLU A 197 2.57 -24.50 3.36
C GLU A 197 1.17 -25.06 3.46
N LEU A 198 0.25 -24.65 2.58
CA LEU A 198 -1.16 -24.97 2.64
C LEU A 198 -1.52 -26.05 1.60
N THR A 199 -2.52 -26.88 1.93
CA THR A 199 -3.13 -27.77 0.92
C THR A 199 -3.92 -26.95 -0.12
N PRO A 200 -4.26 -27.48 -1.30
CA PRO A 200 -5.04 -26.75 -2.30
C PRO A 200 -6.36 -26.18 -1.77
N LEU A 201 -7.08 -26.95 -0.95
CA LEU A 201 -8.32 -26.48 -0.30
C LEU A 201 -8.06 -25.30 0.65
N GLN A 202 -7.03 -25.41 1.49
CA GLN A 202 -6.64 -24.34 2.42
C GLN A 202 -6.17 -23.08 1.67
N CYS A 203 -5.46 -23.24 0.55
CA CYS A 203 -5.06 -22.13 -0.31
C CYS A 203 -6.27 -21.37 -0.85
N VAL A 204 -7.27 -22.08 -1.38
CA VAL A 204 -8.49 -21.45 -1.92
C VAL A 204 -9.24 -20.69 -0.83
N ASP A 205 -9.43 -21.30 0.33
CA ASP A 205 -10.10 -20.66 1.47
C ASP A 205 -9.34 -19.43 1.99
N PHE A 206 -8.02 -19.53 2.11
CA PHE A 206 -7.15 -18.42 2.48
C PHE A 206 -7.23 -17.25 1.48
N LEU A 207 -7.14 -17.54 0.18
CA LEU A 207 -7.19 -16.53 -0.89
C LEU A 207 -8.58 -15.89 -0.96
N ALA A 208 -9.64 -16.68 -0.86
CA ALA A 208 -11.02 -16.19 -0.81
C ALA A 208 -11.23 -15.27 0.39
N SER A 209 -10.79 -15.68 1.58
CA SER A 209 -10.86 -14.88 2.81
C SER A 209 -10.09 -13.56 2.69
N THR A 210 -8.90 -13.59 2.07
CA THR A 210 -8.11 -12.39 1.79
C THR A 210 -8.85 -11.45 0.83
N CYS A 211 -9.45 -11.97 -0.24
CA CYS A 211 -10.23 -11.16 -1.18
C CYS A 211 -11.48 -10.57 -0.54
N MET A 212 -12.21 -11.36 0.25
CA MET A 212 -13.39 -10.90 0.99
C MET A 212 -13.05 -9.75 1.93
N LEU A 213 -11.95 -9.85 2.69
CA LEU A 213 -11.49 -8.77 3.57
C LEU A 213 -11.22 -7.47 2.78
N GLN A 214 -10.56 -7.55 1.63
CA GLN A 214 -10.28 -6.39 0.77
C GLN A 214 -11.57 -5.78 0.21
N ILE A 215 -12.50 -6.61 -0.27
CA ILE A 215 -13.82 -6.17 -0.76
C ILE A 215 -14.60 -5.46 0.34
N GLN A 216 -14.64 -6.04 1.55
CA GLN A 216 -15.33 -5.47 2.71
C GLN A 216 -14.71 -4.14 3.16
N LEU A 217 -13.38 -4.04 3.18
CA LEU A 217 -12.67 -2.80 3.49
C LEU A 217 -13.08 -1.70 2.50
N ARG A 218 -13.10 -2.02 1.21
CA ARG A 218 -13.49 -1.08 0.16
C ARG A 218 -14.95 -0.65 0.21
N GLN A 219 -15.85 -1.60 0.42
CA GLN A 219 -17.28 -1.30 0.60
C GLN A 219 -17.50 -0.40 1.82
N SER A 220 -16.79 -0.67 2.93
CA SER A 220 -16.83 0.16 4.14
C SER A 220 -16.29 1.57 3.89
N GLY A 221 -15.20 1.68 3.14
CA GLY A 221 -14.62 2.97 2.73
C GLY A 221 -15.57 3.80 1.88
N LYS A 222 -16.22 3.18 0.88
CA LYS A 222 -17.24 3.83 0.04
C LYS A 222 -18.45 4.31 0.87
N LYS A 223 -18.95 3.47 1.79
CA LYS A 223 -20.05 3.86 2.69
C LYS A 223 -19.68 5.08 3.54
N ARG A 224 -18.45 5.13 4.09
CA ARG A 224 -17.97 6.25 4.91
C ARG A 224 -17.77 7.55 4.11
N SER A 225 -17.29 7.45 2.88
CA SER A 225 -17.12 8.62 2.00
C SER A 225 -18.44 9.26 1.57
N ASN A 226 -19.55 8.52 1.65
CA ASN A 226 -20.88 9.00 1.31
C ASN A 226 -21.62 9.62 2.51
N TYR A 227 -21.03 9.65 3.71
CA TYR A 227 -21.60 10.44 4.80
C TYR A 227 -21.31 11.93 4.53
N PRO A 228 -22.34 12.80 4.49
CA PRO A 228 -22.11 14.22 4.38
C PRO A 228 -21.26 14.67 5.56
N SER A 229 -20.14 15.32 5.26
CA SER A 229 -19.39 16.03 6.28
C SER A 229 -20.33 17.08 6.88
N THR A 230 -20.76 16.90 8.12
CA THR A 230 -21.39 17.97 8.89
C THR A 230 -20.32 19.02 9.13
N THR A 231 -20.14 19.91 8.16
CA THR A 231 -19.47 21.18 8.37
C THR A 231 -20.37 21.98 9.28
N THR A 232 -20.09 21.94 10.59
CA THR A 232 -20.55 22.95 11.52
C THR A 232 -20.08 24.31 10.98
N GLN A 233 -21.00 25.07 10.37
CA GLN A 233 -20.80 26.49 10.16
C GLN A 233 -20.61 27.12 11.53
N ASN A 234 -19.37 27.48 11.82
CA ASN A 234 -18.99 28.29 12.96
C ASN A 234 -19.46 29.73 12.66
N ASN A 235 -20.76 29.99 12.83
CA ASN A 235 -21.31 31.33 12.74
C ASN A 235 -21.14 32.04 14.09
N GLY A 236 -20.34 33.10 14.11
CA GLY A 236 -20.56 34.24 15.01
C GLY A 236 -19.64 34.37 16.22
N LEU A 237 -18.32 34.48 16.00
CA LEU A 237 -17.51 35.35 16.87
C LEU A 237 -17.49 36.76 16.28
N SER A 238 -18.58 37.50 16.52
CA SER A 238 -18.61 38.95 16.34
C SER A 238 -19.71 39.55 17.20
N ASN A 239 -19.35 39.92 18.43
CA ASN A 239 -19.91 41.09 19.12
C ASN A 239 -19.04 41.38 20.35
N ILE A 240 -17.89 42.01 20.10
CA ILE A 240 -17.23 42.86 21.08
C ILE A 240 -17.87 44.24 20.89
N ASN A 241 -18.88 44.57 21.71
CA ASN A 241 -19.28 45.95 21.89
C ASN A 241 -18.50 46.51 23.08
N ARG A 242 -17.47 47.32 22.76
CA ARG A 242 -16.99 48.41 23.61
C ARG A 242 -17.54 49.69 23.01
N SER A 243 -18.35 50.43 23.77
CA SER A 243 -18.17 51.86 24.04
C SER A 243 -19.40 52.47 24.74
N ASP A 244 -19.12 53.03 25.91
CA ASP A 244 -19.61 54.32 26.43
C ASP A 244 -21.09 54.46 26.84
N THR A 245 -21.35 54.37 28.15
CA THR A 245 -21.56 55.52 29.06
C THR A 245 -21.45 55.08 30.52
#